data_AF-A0A1I2MSW2-F1
#
_entry.id   AF-A0A1I2MSW2-F1
#
_cell.length_a   1.000
_cell.length_b   1.000
_cell.length_c   1.000
_cell.angle_alpha   90.00
_cell.angle_beta   90.00
_cell.angle_gamma   90.00
#
_symmetry.space_group_name_H-M   'P 1'
#
loop_
_entity.id
_entity.type
_entity.pdbx_description
1 polymer ?
#
loop_
_entity_poly.entity_id
_entity_poly.type
_entity_poly.pdbx_seq_one_letter_code
_entity_poly.pdbx_strand_id
1 'polypeptide(L)'
;MAKRKKTPKYLRDEQGLVGKKACQSNTLAEPAIQYLEPQRLLSATLSSLLKERWEGETPSPEDSYPVRHLYALYNTRISEYTIEDFRFLINQNIALEHIMPLALEILTKNIFASGDFYDGDLLNAALTVPDSFWKENPLMYASMKELLERQKDSLDSNMEIKSVRRTISDFLNTNK
;
A
#
# COMPACT_ATOMS: atom_id res chain seq x y z
N MET A 1 24.67 -14.06 -16.53
CA MET A 1 23.38 -14.73 -16.24
C MET A 1 22.41 -13.69 -15.69
N ALA A 2 21.48 -13.18 -16.50
CA ALA A 2 20.52 -12.17 -16.07
C ALA A 2 19.45 -12.83 -15.17
N LYS A 3 19.42 -12.47 -13.88
CA LYS A 3 18.35 -12.88 -12.97
C LYS A 3 17.04 -12.27 -13.48
N ARG A 4 16.15 -13.10 -14.04
CA ARG A 4 14.77 -12.69 -14.37
C ARG A 4 14.13 -12.16 -13.08
N LYS A 5 13.80 -10.86 -13.03
CA LYS A 5 13.02 -10.28 -11.93
C LYS A 5 11.67 -10.99 -11.91
N LYS A 6 11.40 -11.79 -10.89
CA LYS A 6 10.07 -12.40 -10.70
C LYS A 6 9.08 -11.25 -10.52
N THR A 7 8.02 -11.24 -11.33
CA THR A 7 6.92 -10.29 -11.18
C THR A 7 6.33 -10.45 -9.78
N PRO A 8 6.21 -9.35 -8.99
CA PRO A 8 5.58 -9.36 -7.69
C PRO A 8 4.21 -10.03 -7.75
N LYS A 9 3.82 -10.75 -6.69
CA LYS A 9 2.63 -11.61 -6.69
C LYS A 9 1.36 -10.81 -6.99
N TYR A 10 1.21 -9.63 -6.38
CA TYR A 10 0.13 -8.67 -6.58
C TYR A 10 0.10 -7.99 -7.97
N LEU A 11 1.11 -8.23 -8.82
CA LEU A 11 1.18 -7.75 -10.21
C LEU A 11 0.85 -8.86 -11.23
N ARG A 12 0.52 -10.08 -10.79
CA ARG A 12 0.20 -11.21 -11.68
C ARG A 12 -1.29 -11.34 -11.96
N ASP A 13 -2.11 -10.86 -11.05
CA ASP A 13 -3.54 -10.73 -11.24
C ASP A 13 -3.74 -9.42 -12.02
N GLU A 14 -4.43 -9.50 -13.16
CA GLU A 14 -4.62 -8.41 -14.14
C GLU A 14 -3.48 -8.23 -15.18
N GLN A 15 -3.32 -9.23 -16.05
CA GLN A 15 -2.71 -8.98 -17.36
C GLN A 15 -3.63 -8.14 -18.23
N GLY A 16 -3.28 -6.86 -18.37
CA GLY A 16 -3.80 -6.03 -19.46
C GLY A 16 -3.70 -4.54 -19.16
N LEU A 17 -2.55 -3.92 -19.45
CA LEU A 17 -2.44 -2.66 -20.19
C LEU A 17 -0.97 -2.20 -20.29
N VAL A 18 -0.63 -1.79 -21.50
CA VAL A 18 0.71 -1.61 -22.04
C VAL A 18 1.31 -0.26 -21.66
N GLY A 19 2.56 -0.29 -21.17
CA GLY A 19 3.67 0.58 -21.58
C GLY A 19 3.59 2.10 -21.39
N LYS A 20 4.59 2.65 -20.69
CA LYS A 20 5.46 3.75 -21.20
C LYS A 20 6.70 3.91 -20.32
N LYS A 21 7.85 4.04 -20.99
CA LYS A 21 9.17 4.38 -20.43
C LYS A 21 9.32 5.90 -20.35
N ALA A 22 10.09 6.37 -19.35
CA ALA A 22 10.91 7.60 -19.28
C ALA A 22 11.02 7.99 -17.79
N CYS A 23 12.05 8.60 -17.22
CA CYS A 23 13.32 9.17 -17.67
C CYS A 23 14.22 9.30 -16.42
N GLN A 24 15.53 9.46 -16.63
CA GLN A 24 16.54 9.45 -15.57
C GLN A 24 16.61 10.76 -14.77
N SER A 25 17.17 10.61 -13.57
CA SER A 25 17.92 11.54 -12.71
C SER A 25 17.20 12.76 -12.16
N ASN A 26 16.96 12.75 -10.85
CA ASN A 26 17.33 13.87 -9.99
C ASN A 26 17.50 13.44 -8.53
N THR A 27 18.61 13.89 -7.94
CA THR A 27 18.94 13.71 -6.52
C THR A 27 17.98 14.55 -5.68
N LEU A 28 16.94 13.90 -5.15
CA LEU A 28 16.07 14.48 -4.14
C LEU A 28 16.47 13.90 -2.77
N ALA A 29 16.18 14.57 -1.67
CA ALA A 29 16.51 14.06 -0.34
C ALA A 29 16.01 12.61 -0.16
N GLU A 30 16.76 11.73 0.52
CA GLU A 30 16.44 10.31 0.69
C GLU A 30 14.96 10.00 1.06
N PRO A 31 14.25 10.77 1.90
CA PRO A 31 12.81 10.50 2.14
C PRO A 31 11.95 10.75 0.89
N ALA A 32 12.26 11.74 0.06
CA ALA A 32 11.50 12.05 -1.17
C ALA A 32 11.79 11.05 -2.32
N ILE A 33 12.98 10.44 -2.36
CA ILE A 33 13.33 9.41 -3.36
C ILE A 33 12.53 8.13 -3.15
N GLN A 34 12.18 7.79 -1.90
CA GLN A 34 11.42 6.58 -1.59
C GLN A 34 10.04 6.55 -2.27
N TYR A 35 9.42 7.72 -2.45
CA TYR A 35 8.10 7.87 -3.05
C TYR A 35 8.11 7.81 -4.58
N LEU A 36 9.27 8.08 -5.21
CA LEU A 36 9.40 8.10 -6.67
C LEU A 36 9.63 6.70 -7.26
N GLU A 37 10.17 5.76 -6.49
CA GLU A 37 10.46 4.39 -6.94
C GLU A 37 10.14 3.36 -5.85
N PRO A 38 8.88 3.24 -5.40
CA PRO A 38 8.51 2.33 -4.32
C PRO A 38 8.73 0.85 -4.71
N GLN A 39 8.83 0.55 -6.02
CA GLN A 39 9.22 -0.77 -6.53
C GLN A 39 10.59 -1.28 -6.03
N ARG A 40 11.47 -0.39 -5.54
CA ARG A 40 12.76 -0.79 -4.93
C ARG A 40 12.56 -1.54 -3.61
N LEU A 41 11.44 -1.32 -2.93
CA LEU A 41 11.12 -1.94 -1.64
C LEU A 41 10.72 -3.42 -1.80
N LEU A 42 10.35 -3.84 -3.01
CA LEU A 42 9.79 -5.17 -3.27
C LEU A 42 10.75 -6.32 -2.98
N SER A 43 12.06 -6.09 -3.15
CA SER A 43 13.07 -7.09 -2.79
C SER A 43 13.39 -7.13 -1.30
N ALA A 44 12.99 -6.11 -0.53
CA ALA A 44 13.23 -6.04 0.90
C ALA A 44 12.18 -6.83 1.69
N THR A 45 12.50 -7.13 2.94
CA THR A 45 11.56 -7.62 3.96
C THR A 45 11.19 -6.47 4.89
N LEU A 46 10.08 -6.59 5.62
CA LEU A 46 9.65 -5.58 6.59
C LEU A 46 10.72 -5.33 7.67
N SER A 47 11.40 -6.38 8.14
CA SER A 47 12.54 -6.26 9.08
C SER A 47 13.67 -5.39 8.53
N SER A 48 14.02 -5.57 7.25
CA SER A 48 15.09 -4.80 6.60
C SER A 48 14.69 -3.33 6.43
N LEU A 49 13.42 -3.06 6.12
CA LEU A 49 12.91 -1.70 5.97
C LEU A 49 12.93 -0.94 7.28
N LEU A 50 12.40 -1.54 8.34
CA LEU A 50 12.36 -0.93 9.67
C LEU A 50 13.73 -0.89 10.34
N LYS A 51 14.72 -1.62 9.80
CA LYS A 51 16.03 -1.87 10.43
C LYS A 51 15.90 -2.49 11.82
N GLU A 52 14.76 -3.13 12.07
CA GLU A 52 14.40 -3.77 13.33
C GLU A 52 14.29 -5.28 13.10
N ARG A 53 14.74 -6.05 14.08
CA ARG A 53 14.51 -7.49 14.11
C ARG A 53 13.30 -7.76 14.97
N TRP A 54 12.65 -8.89 14.74
CA TRP A 54 11.61 -9.36 15.65
C TRP A 54 12.21 -9.57 17.04
N GLU A 55 11.78 -8.75 18.00
CA GLU A 55 12.19 -8.85 19.40
C GLU A 55 11.17 -9.72 20.14
N GLY A 56 11.53 -10.99 20.36
CA GLY A 56 10.67 -11.94 21.08
C GLY A 56 10.83 -13.38 20.61
N GLU A 57 10.03 -14.26 21.21
CA GLU A 57 9.93 -15.65 20.77
C GLU A 57 9.26 -15.75 19.40
N THR A 58 9.63 -16.77 18.63
CA THR A 58 8.93 -17.12 17.39
C THR A 58 7.50 -17.50 17.75
N PRO A 59 6.47 -16.86 17.16
CA PRO A 59 5.09 -17.18 17.47
C PRO A 59 4.78 -18.67 17.24
N SER A 60 4.16 -19.27 18.24
CA SER A 60 3.62 -20.63 18.23
C SER A 60 2.25 -20.66 17.54
N PRO A 61 1.72 -21.83 17.14
CA PRO A 61 0.35 -21.95 16.61
C PRO A 61 -0.75 -21.50 17.58
N GLU A 62 -0.43 -21.40 18.87
CA GLU A 62 -1.35 -21.03 19.96
C GLU A 62 -1.50 -19.50 20.07
N ASP A 63 -0.59 -18.76 19.45
CA ASP A 63 -0.63 -17.30 19.38
C ASP A 63 -1.72 -16.78 18.45
N SER A 64 -2.16 -15.57 18.76
CA SER A 64 -3.16 -14.87 17.96
C SER A 64 -2.75 -14.74 16.49
N TYR A 65 -3.72 -14.83 15.59
CA TYR A 65 -3.49 -14.71 14.15
C TYR A 65 -2.70 -13.45 13.77
N PRO A 66 -3.00 -12.23 14.28
CA PRO A 66 -2.25 -11.03 13.93
C PRO A 66 -0.75 -11.13 14.24
N VAL A 67 -0.39 -11.72 15.39
CA VAL A 67 1.01 -11.89 15.79
C VAL A 67 1.74 -12.86 14.86
N ARG A 68 1.14 -14.02 14.58
CA ARG A 68 1.70 -15.02 13.65
C ARG A 68 1.82 -14.47 12.23
N HIS A 69 0.82 -13.73 11.78
CA HIS A 69 0.78 -13.14 10.45
C HIS A 69 1.82 -12.04 10.30
N LEU A 70 1.92 -11.11 11.26
CA LEU A 70 2.95 -10.08 11.26
C LEU A 70 4.36 -10.69 11.25
N TYR A 71 4.61 -11.71 12.08
CA TYR A 71 5.89 -12.42 12.08
C TYR A 71 6.22 -13.04 10.71
N ALA A 72 5.24 -13.63 10.03
CA ALA A 72 5.42 -14.14 8.67
C ALA A 72 5.81 -13.01 7.69
N LEU A 73 5.17 -11.84 7.80
CA LEU A 73 5.48 -10.67 6.98
C LEU A 73 6.89 -10.13 7.24
N TYR A 74 7.37 -10.13 8.50
CA TYR A 74 8.74 -9.75 8.85
C TYR A 74 9.81 -10.54 8.10
N ASN A 75 9.51 -11.81 7.81
CA ASN A 75 10.42 -12.76 7.15
C ASN A 75 10.16 -12.92 5.65
N THR A 76 9.10 -12.30 5.13
CA THR A 76 8.66 -12.43 3.74
C THR A 76 9.02 -11.17 2.96
N ARG A 77 9.39 -11.32 1.68
CA ARG A 77 9.67 -10.18 0.81
C ARG A 77 8.39 -9.45 0.46
N ILE A 78 8.45 -8.13 0.37
CA ILE A 78 7.27 -7.31 0.04
C ILE A 78 6.73 -7.64 -1.37
N SER A 79 7.58 -8.10 -2.30
CA SER A 79 7.13 -8.60 -3.61
C SER A 79 6.16 -9.78 -3.53
N GLU A 80 6.14 -10.50 -2.41
CA GLU A 80 5.33 -11.69 -2.19
C GLU A 80 4.05 -11.37 -1.42
N TYR A 81 3.91 -10.13 -0.93
CA TYR A 81 2.71 -9.65 -0.25
C TYR A 81 1.52 -9.63 -1.20
N THR A 82 0.37 -9.91 -0.62
CA THR A 82 -0.97 -9.84 -1.19
C THR A 82 -1.63 -8.52 -0.79
N ILE A 83 -2.74 -8.17 -1.43
CA ILE A 83 -3.52 -6.96 -1.08
C ILE A 83 -3.98 -7.04 0.39
N GLU A 84 -4.36 -8.22 0.85
CA GLU A 84 -4.67 -8.54 2.25
C GLU A 84 -3.53 -8.14 3.20
N ASP A 85 -2.29 -8.47 2.85
CA ASP A 85 -1.10 -8.15 3.67
C ASP A 85 -0.87 -6.62 3.75
N PHE A 86 -1.03 -5.92 2.63
CA PHE A 86 -0.94 -4.44 2.60
C PHE A 86 -2.02 -3.81 3.47
N ARG A 87 -3.27 -4.29 3.33
CA ARG A 87 -4.42 -3.86 4.12
C ARG A 87 -4.19 -4.12 5.62
N PHE A 88 -3.67 -5.30 5.97
CA PHE A 88 -3.34 -5.66 7.34
C PHE A 88 -2.32 -4.68 7.94
N LEU A 89 -1.19 -4.44 7.26
CA LEU A 89 -0.14 -3.53 7.74
C LEU A 89 -0.64 -2.09 7.88
N ILE A 90 -1.45 -1.60 6.94
CA ILE A 90 -2.03 -0.26 6.98
C ILE A 90 -2.97 -0.12 8.19
N ASN A 91 -3.87 -1.08 8.41
CA ASN A 91 -4.80 -1.06 9.54
C ASN A 91 -4.09 -1.14 10.90
N GLN A 92 -2.92 -1.79 10.96
CA GLN A 92 -2.08 -1.81 12.17
C GLN A 92 -1.18 -0.57 12.31
N ASN A 93 -1.20 0.35 11.34
CA ASN A 93 -0.28 1.50 11.25
C ASN A 93 1.21 1.12 11.26
N ILE A 94 1.57 -0.02 10.66
CA ILE A 94 2.94 -0.54 10.65
C ILE A 94 3.65 -0.13 9.36
N ALA A 95 4.83 0.47 9.49
CA ALA A 95 5.70 0.86 8.37
C ALA A 95 4.99 1.70 7.29
N LEU A 96 4.02 2.53 7.67
CA LEU A 96 3.16 3.27 6.75
C LEU A 96 3.94 4.09 5.72
N GLU A 97 5.08 4.67 6.10
CA GLU A 97 5.94 5.45 5.19
C GLU A 97 6.46 4.63 4.00
N HIS A 98 6.61 3.32 4.17
CA HIS A 98 7.08 2.40 3.13
C HIS A 98 5.93 1.67 2.43
N ILE A 99 4.88 1.34 3.19
CA ILE A 99 3.75 0.52 2.71
C ILE A 99 2.72 1.37 1.96
N MET A 100 2.44 2.59 2.42
CA MET A 100 1.46 3.48 1.79
C MET A 100 1.79 3.83 0.32
N PRO A 101 3.05 4.16 -0.06
CA PRO A 101 3.41 4.38 -1.46
C PRO A 101 3.12 3.18 -2.36
N LEU A 102 3.34 1.96 -1.87
CA LEU A 102 3.04 0.73 -2.61
C LEU A 102 1.53 0.52 -2.73
N ALA A 103 0.78 0.78 -1.67
CA ALA A 103 -0.69 0.75 -1.70
C ALA A 103 -1.25 1.76 -2.70
N LEU A 104 -0.70 2.97 -2.75
CA LEU A 104 -1.07 3.98 -3.75
C LEU A 104 -0.80 3.52 -5.19
N GLU A 105 0.33 2.85 -5.47
CA GLU A 105 0.58 2.27 -6.80
C GLU A 105 -0.47 1.22 -7.19
N ILE A 106 -0.90 0.41 -6.22
CA ILE A 106 -1.94 -0.61 -6.43
C ILE A 106 -3.28 0.09 -6.72
N LEU A 107 -3.68 1.04 -5.87
CA LEU A 107 -4.92 1.81 -6.01
C LEU A 107 -4.96 2.68 -7.28
N THR A 108 -3.80 3.12 -7.77
CA THR A 108 -3.69 3.85 -9.05
C THR A 108 -4.02 2.97 -10.25
N LYS A 109 -3.68 1.68 -10.18
CA LYS A 109 -3.98 0.71 -11.25
C LYS A 109 -5.41 0.20 -11.14
N ASN A 110 -5.84 -0.10 -9.92
CA ASN A 110 -7.16 -0.61 -9.62
C ASN A 110 -7.63 -0.01 -8.30
N ILE A 111 -8.50 1.01 -8.36
CA ILE A 111 -9.04 1.67 -7.16
C ILE A 111 -9.95 0.75 -6.34
N PHE A 112 -10.47 -0.30 -6.98
CA PHE A 112 -11.29 -1.34 -6.36
C PHE A 112 -10.46 -2.52 -5.88
N ALA A 113 -9.12 -2.45 -5.90
CA ALA A 113 -8.24 -3.55 -5.48
C ALA A 113 -8.68 -4.12 -4.12
N SER A 114 -9.16 -5.36 -4.16
CA SER A 114 -9.76 -6.07 -3.04
C SER A 114 -8.78 -7.08 -2.46
N GLY A 115 -8.71 -7.16 -1.12
CA GLY A 115 -8.26 -8.34 -0.38
C GLY A 115 -9.39 -9.36 -0.25
N ASP A 116 -9.54 -9.96 0.94
CA ASP A 116 -10.47 -11.07 1.17
C ASP A 116 -11.91 -10.64 1.55
N PHE A 117 -12.17 -9.34 1.74
CA PHE A 117 -13.42 -8.87 2.38
C PHE A 117 -14.43 -8.22 1.43
N TYR A 118 -14.06 -7.10 0.78
CA TYR A 118 -14.94 -6.34 -0.13
C TYR A 118 -14.11 -5.55 -1.15
N ASP A 119 -14.73 -5.20 -2.28
CA ASP A 119 -14.11 -4.33 -3.28
C ASP A 119 -13.77 -2.95 -2.70
N GLY A 120 -12.50 -2.54 -2.86
CA GLY A 120 -11.97 -1.30 -2.28
C GLY A 120 -11.65 -1.36 -0.79
N ASP A 121 -11.44 -2.55 -0.21
CA ASP A 121 -11.01 -2.68 1.19
C ASP A 121 -9.63 -2.05 1.47
N LEU A 122 -8.70 -2.13 0.51
CA LEU A 122 -7.40 -1.46 0.59
C LEU A 122 -7.57 0.06 0.57
N LEU A 123 -8.50 0.58 -0.24
CA LEU A 123 -8.82 2.00 -0.27
C LEU A 123 -9.36 2.43 1.09
N ASN A 124 -10.32 1.69 1.65
CA ASN A 124 -10.87 2.01 2.96
C ASN A 124 -9.80 1.98 4.07
N ALA A 125 -8.90 1.00 4.07
CA ALA A 125 -7.78 0.94 5.00
C ALA A 125 -6.87 2.18 4.85
N ALA A 126 -6.57 2.59 3.62
CA ALA A 126 -5.73 3.78 3.39
C ALA A 126 -6.41 5.07 3.87
N LEU A 127 -7.71 5.24 3.62
CA LEU A 127 -8.45 6.46 4.02
C LEU A 127 -8.68 6.57 5.53
N THR A 128 -8.59 5.46 6.26
CA THR A 128 -8.79 5.42 7.73
C THR A 128 -7.50 5.58 8.53
N VAL A 129 -6.36 5.75 7.85
CA VAL A 129 -5.06 6.06 8.49
C VAL A 129 -5.14 7.39 9.26
N PRO A 130 -4.49 7.49 10.44
CA PRO A 130 -4.52 8.69 11.27
C PRO A 130 -4.11 9.97 10.54
N ASP A 131 -4.80 11.07 10.85
CA ASP A 131 -4.53 12.39 10.27
C ASP A 131 -3.09 12.89 10.49
N SER A 132 -2.46 12.47 11.59
CA SER A 132 -1.05 12.78 11.88
C SER A 132 -0.12 12.29 10.77
N PHE A 133 -0.34 11.09 10.25
CA PHE A 133 0.45 10.54 9.16
C PHE A 133 0.34 11.39 7.90
N TRP A 134 -0.87 11.83 7.54
CA TRP A 134 -1.11 12.66 6.36
C TRP A 134 -0.50 14.06 6.51
N LYS A 135 -0.54 14.63 7.72
CA LYS A 135 0.12 15.91 8.05
C LYS A 135 1.63 15.85 7.91
N GLU A 136 2.22 14.73 8.34
CA GLU A 136 3.66 14.48 8.22
C GLU A 136 4.08 14.15 6.78
N ASN A 137 3.15 13.67 5.97
CA ASN A 137 3.39 13.25 4.58
C ASN A 137 2.49 13.98 3.57
N PRO A 138 2.60 15.33 3.44
CA PRO A 138 1.70 16.13 2.61
C PRO A 138 1.75 15.78 1.12
N LEU A 139 2.90 15.30 0.61
CA LEU A 139 3.02 14.84 -0.77
C LEU A 139 2.16 13.60 -1.04
N MET A 140 2.19 12.61 -0.14
CA MET A 140 1.34 11.43 -0.28
C MET A 140 -0.13 11.78 -0.17
N TYR A 141 -0.47 12.71 0.73
CA TYR A 141 -1.84 13.18 0.89
C TYR A 141 -2.36 13.83 -0.40
N ALA A 142 -1.55 14.68 -1.04
CA ALA A 142 -1.87 15.28 -2.33
C ALA A 142 -2.06 14.21 -3.42
N SER A 143 -1.17 13.21 -3.50
CA SER A 143 -1.30 12.09 -4.45
C SER A 143 -2.56 11.26 -4.21
N MET A 144 -2.92 10.98 -2.96
CA MET A 144 -4.15 10.28 -2.61
C MET A 144 -5.38 11.09 -3.02
N LYS A 145 -5.39 12.40 -2.75
CA LYS A 145 -6.49 13.29 -3.19
C LYS A 145 -6.64 13.31 -4.70
N GLU A 146 -5.54 13.49 -5.44
CA GLU A 146 -5.57 13.49 -6.91
C GLU A 146 -6.12 12.16 -7.46
N LEU A 147 -5.71 11.04 -6.86
CA LEU A 147 -6.19 9.72 -7.22
C LEU A 147 -7.72 9.60 -7.05
N LEU A 148 -8.23 10.00 -5.89
CA LEU A 148 -9.66 9.98 -5.58
C LEU A 148 -10.46 10.89 -6.52
N GLU A 149 -9.96 12.09 -6.80
CA GLU A 149 -10.60 13.05 -7.70
C GLU A 149 -10.65 12.52 -9.14
N ARG A 150 -9.54 11.94 -9.62
CA ARG A 150 -9.46 11.35 -10.97
C ARG A 150 -10.41 10.17 -11.15
N GLN A 151 -10.63 9.39 -10.11
CA GLN A 151 -11.48 8.19 -10.15
C GLN A 151 -12.90 8.44 -9.62
N LYS A 152 -13.27 9.70 -9.33
CA LYS A 152 -14.56 10.05 -8.72
C LYS A 152 -15.76 9.52 -9.50
N ASP A 153 -15.73 9.62 -10.82
CA ASP A 153 -16.81 9.14 -11.69
C ASP A 153 -16.99 7.61 -11.60
N SER A 154 -15.88 6.87 -11.52
CA SER A 154 -15.87 5.42 -11.30
C SER A 154 -16.43 5.06 -9.91
N LEU A 155 -16.05 5.83 -8.89
CA LEU A 155 -16.49 5.63 -7.50
C LEU A 155 -17.98 5.93 -7.31
N ASP A 156 -18.51 6.94 -7.99
CA ASP A 156 -19.93 7.32 -7.92
C ASP A 156 -20.84 6.31 -8.66
N SER A 157 -20.31 5.62 -9.67
CA SER A 157 -21.07 4.67 -10.50
C SER A 157 -21.11 3.25 -9.91
N ASN A 158 -20.19 2.89 -9.01
CA ASN A 158 -20.10 1.53 -8.47
C ASN A 158 -20.92 1.37 -7.16
N MET A 159 -21.95 0.53 -7.20
CA MET A 159 -22.87 0.30 -6.07
C MET A 159 -22.26 -0.49 -4.89
N GLU A 160 -21.15 -1.21 -5.12
CA GLU A 160 -20.46 -2.03 -4.10
C GLU A 160 -19.71 -1.15 -3.07
N ILE A 161 -19.34 0.08 -3.44
CA ILE A 161 -18.54 1.02 -2.61
C ILE A 161 -19.39 1.84 -1.62
N LYS A 162 -20.71 1.60 -1.52
CA LYS A 162 -21.59 2.41 -0.64
C LYS A 162 -21.10 2.54 0.80
N SER A 163 -20.44 1.52 1.34
CA SER A 163 -19.85 1.54 2.69
C SER A 163 -18.68 2.51 2.83
N VAL A 164 -17.84 2.63 1.79
CA VAL A 164 -16.61 3.45 1.78
C VAL A 164 -16.88 4.86 1.24
N ARG A 165 -18.01 5.09 0.56
CA ARG A 165 -18.39 6.41 0.00
C ARG A 165 -18.39 7.53 1.04
N ARG A 166 -18.84 7.22 2.26
CA ARG A 166 -18.82 8.18 3.38
C ARG A 166 -17.38 8.55 3.73
N THR A 167 -16.52 7.55 3.91
CA THR A 167 -15.09 7.72 4.20
C THR A 167 -14.39 8.55 3.12
N ILE A 168 -14.68 8.27 1.83
CA ILE A 168 -14.13 9.04 0.71
C ILE A 168 -14.57 10.50 0.79
N SER A 169 -15.88 10.74 0.99
CA SER A 169 -16.38 12.11 1.08
C SER A 169 -15.79 12.86 2.27
N ASP A 170 -15.69 12.22 3.43
CA ASP A 170 -15.10 12.81 4.64
C ASP A 170 -13.62 13.13 4.40
N PHE A 171 -12.88 12.23 3.74
CA PHE A 171 -11.48 12.43 3.41
C PHE A 171 -11.24 13.60 2.45
N LEU A 172 -12.08 13.74 1.41
CA LEU A 172 -12.01 14.84 0.44
C LEU A 172 -12.38 16.19 1.07
N ASN A 173 -13.38 16.20 1.95
CA ASN A 173 -13.87 17.41 2.61
C ASN A 173 -12.97 17.87 3.77
N THR A 174 -12.16 16.96 4.33
CA THR A 174 -11.18 17.32 5.36
C THR A 174 -9.94 17.91 4.69
N ASN A 175 -9.42 19.02 5.22
CA ASN A 175 -8.07 19.46 4.93
C ASN A 175 -7.18 18.98 6.08
N LYS A 176 -6.48 17.87 5.85
CA LYS A 176 -5.58 17.26 6.84
C LYS A 176 -4.23 17.95 6.79
#